data_AF-A0A963ZM42-F1
#
_entry.id   AF-A0A963ZM42-F1
#
_cell.length_a   1.000
_cell.length_b   1.000
_cell.length_c   1.000
_cell.angle_alpha   90.00
_cell.angle_beta   90.00
_cell.angle_gamma   90.00
#
_symmetry.space_group_name_H-M   'P 1'
#
loop_
_entity.id
_entity.type
_entity.pdbx_description
1 polymer ?
#
loop_
_entity_poly.entity_id
_entity_poly.type
_entity_poly.pdbx_seq_one_letter_code
_entity_poly.pdbx_strand_id
1 'polypeptide(L)'
;MQDVRNEREYREWVEAKVTHSQSILVEELLKRGILSIEDVINIYDEEEEEYREVFEWWIVDSWLLDALEREGKPVLRSKYGAWWGRTTTGQNRRHDDVLQRIYRRELKEGRRRESREE
;
A
#
# COMPACT_ATOMS: atom_id res chain seq x y z
N MET A 1 19.92 -9.69 -15.74
CA MET A 1 19.94 -10.11 -14.33
C MET A 1 19.43 -8.97 -13.50
N GLN A 2 18.21 -9.07 -12.95
CA GLN A 2 17.86 -8.24 -11.80
C GLN A 2 18.85 -8.58 -10.68
N ASP A 3 19.49 -7.57 -10.11
CA ASP A 3 20.49 -7.73 -9.06
C ASP A 3 19.86 -8.46 -7.87
N VAL A 4 20.35 -9.66 -7.54
CA VAL A 4 19.82 -10.51 -6.45
C VAL A 4 19.83 -9.75 -5.11
N ARG A 5 20.74 -8.78 -4.95
CA ARG A 5 20.79 -7.91 -3.77
C ARG A 5 19.56 -7.00 -3.67
N ASN A 6 19.12 -6.46 -4.79
CA ASN A 6 17.95 -5.58 -4.89
C ASN A 6 16.65 -6.35 -4.60
N GLU A 7 16.56 -7.62 -5.01
CA GLU A 7 15.40 -8.46 -4.68
C GLU A 7 15.29 -8.74 -3.18
N ARG A 8 16.41 -9.02 -2.50
CA ARG A 8 16.43 -9.21 -1.05
C ARG A 8 16.08 -7.93 -0.30
N GLU A 9 16.67 -6.79 -0.68
CA GLU A 9 16.39 -5.49 -0.06
C GLU A 9 14.92 -5.10 -0.25
N TYR A 10 14.36 -5.31 -1.44
CA TYR A 10 12.94 -5.11 -1.70
C TYR A 10 12.06 -6.00 -0.82
N ARG A 11 12.43 -7.28 -0.67
CA ARG A 11 11.69 -8.22 0.16
C ARG A 11 11.62 -7.76 1.61
N GLU A 12 12.76 -7.38 2.17
CA GLU A 12 12.89 -6.88 3.55
C GLU A 12 12.10 -5.56 3.72
N TRP A 13 12.16 -4.68 2.72
CA TRP A 13 11.37 -3.45 2.69
C TRP A 13 9.86 -3.74 2.72
N VAL A 14 9.36 -4.66 1.90
CA VAL A 14 7.93 -5.03 1.88
C VAL A 14 7.50 -5.65 3.21
N GLU A 15 8.33 -6.50 3.82
CA GLU A 15 8.05 -7.09 5.14
C GLU A 15 7.98 -6.03 6.25
N ALA A 16 8.87 -5.04 6.21
CA ALA A 16 8.89 -3.96 7.19
C ALA A 16 7.71 -2.99 7.04
N LYS A 17 7.32 -2.70 5.79
CA LYS A 17 6.31 -1.68 5.47
C LYS A 17 4.89 -2.24 5.37
N VAL A 18 4.72 -3.52 5.05
CA VAL A 18 3.42 -4.20 4.90
C VAL A 18 3.39 -5.44 5.79
N THR A 19 2.74 -5.31 6.94
CA THR A 19 2.92 -6.23 8.06
C THR A 19 1.90 -7.37 8.07
N HIS A 20 0.66 -7.09 8.46
CA HIS A 20 -0.38 -8.10 8.69
C HIS A 20 -1.61 -7.84 7.84
N SER A 21 -2.20 -8.92 7.34
CA SER A 21 -3.55 -8.88 6.78
C SER A 21 -4.55 -8.73 7.93
N GLN A 22 -5.48 -7.79 7.76
CA GLN A 22 -6.55 -7.48 8.71
C GLN A 22 -7.91 -7.40 8.01
N SER A 23 -8.10 -8.11 6.89
CA SER A 23 -9.37 -8.07 6.14
C SER A 23 -10.59 -8.34 7.03
N ILE A 24 -10.54 -9.40 7.84
CA ILE A 24 -11.64 -9.76 8.75
C ILE A 24 -11.93 -8.65 9.75
N LEU A 25 -10.90 -8.03 10.32
CA LEU A 25 -11.07 -6.94 11.28
C LEU A 25 -11.71 -5.73 10.60
N VAL A 26 -11.16 -5.29 9.46
CA VAL A 26 -11.67 -4.12 8.74
C VAL A 26 -13.11 -4.35 8.27
N GLU A 27 -13.42 -5.52 7.73
CA GLU A 27 -14.78 -5.91 7.35
C GLU A 27 -15.76 -5.86 8.54
N GLU A 28 -15.36 -6.37 9.70
CA GLU A 28 -16.22 -6.34 10.89
C GLU A 28 -16.43 -4.91 11.41
N LEU A 29 -15.40 -4.07 11.35
CA LEU A 29 -15.49 -2.66 11.72
C LEU A 29 -16.39 -1.88 10.76
N LEU A 30 -16.33 -2.16 9.45
CA LEU A 30 -17.23 -1.60 8.44
C LEU A 30 -18.69 -2.06 8.67
N LYS A 31 -18.91 -3.35 8.90
CA LYS A 31 -20.25 -3.92 9.20
C LYS A 31 -20.90 -3.29 10.43
N ARG A 32 -20.09 -2.92 11.44
CA ARG A 32 -20.54 -2.26 12.67
C ARG A 32 -20.67 -0.74 12.53
N GLY A 33 -20.31 -0.16 11.39
CA GLY A 33 -20.29 1.29 11.18
C GLY A 33 -19.24 2.02 12.02
N ILE A 34 -18.23 1.31 12.53
CA ILE A 34 -17.10 1.91 13.25
C ILE A 34 -16.12 2.54 12.26
N LEU A 35 -15.97 1.89 11.10
CA LEU A 35 -15.36 2.45 9.90
C LEU A 35 -16.47 2.64 8.86
N SER A 36 -16.26 3.58 7.94
CA SER A 36 -17.15 3.83 6.82
C SER A 36 -16.40 3.58 5.51
N ILE A 37 -17.10 3.06 4.50
CA ILE A 37 -16.51 2.83 3.17
C ILE A 37 -16.24 4.17 2.47
N GLU A 38 -17.02 5.19 2.82
CA GLU A 38 -16.90 6.57 2.36
C GLU A 38 -15.61 7.24 2.88
N ASP A 39 -15.01 6.72 3.96
CA ASP A 39 -13.71 7.17 4.46
C ASP A 39 -12.52 6.58 3.66
N VAL A 40 -12.78 5.65 2.73
CA VAL A 40 -11.72 5.05 1.90
C VAL A 40 -11.37 5.98 0.74
N ILE A 41 -10.15 6.51 0.77
CA ILE A 41 -9.61 7.39 -0.27
C ILE A 41 -9.27 6.53 -1.50
N ASN A 42 -9.54 7.05 -2.71
CA ASN A 42 -9.33 6.38 -4.01
C ASN A 42 -10.12 5.06 -4.18
N ILE A 43 -11.25 4.92 -3.48
CA ILE A 43 -12.16 3.79 -3.65
C ILE A 43 -12.97 3.89 -4.95
N TYR A 44 -13.34 5.10 -5.38
CA TYR A 44 -13.99 5.34 -6.66
C TYR A 44 -12.93 5.54 -7.74
N ASP A 45 -13.07 4.82 -8.85
CA ASP A 45 -12.24 4.97 -10.05
C ASP A 45 -12.94 5.93 -11.02
N GLU A 46 -12.38 7.12 -11.20
CA GLU A 46 -12.96 8.12 -12.11
C GLU A 46 -12.83 7.71 -13.59
N GLU A 47 -11.85 6.86 -13.94
CA GLU A 47 -11.64 6.42 -15.32
C GLU A 47 -12.64 5.33 -15.73
N GLU A 48 -12.93 4.41 -14.79
CA GLU A 48 -13.87 3.30 -15.00
C GLU A 48 -15.31 3.62 -14.54
N GLU A 49 -15.51 4.82 -13.97
CA GLU A 49 -16.77 5.29 -13.38
C GLU A 49 -17.39 4.34 -12.32
N GLU A 50 -16.57 3.52 -11.66
CA GLU A 50 -17.01 2.49 -10.73
C GLU A 50 -16.26 2.47 -9.39
N TYR A 51 -16.85 1.83 -8.38
CA TYR A 51 -16.17 1.58 -7.11
C TYR A 51 -15.27 0.36 -7.22
N ARG A 52 -14.01 0.53 -6.84
CA ARG A 52 -13.02 -0.55 -6.81
C ARG A 52 -13.36 -1.57 -5.74
N GLU A 53 -13.27 -2.83 -6.12
CA GLU A 53 -13.37 -3.94 -5.17
C GLU A 53 -12.06 -4.10 -4.39
N VAL A 54 -12.15 -4.03 -3.06
CA VAL A 54 -11.04 -4.30 -2.15
C VAL A 54 -11.13 -5.73 -1.65
N PHE A 55 -10.16 -6.57 -2.00
CA PHE A 55 -10.12 -7.97 -1.59
C PHE A 55 -9.32 -8.20 -0.32
N GLU A 56 -8.30 -7.38 -0.06
CA GLU A 56 -7.42 -7.56 1.10
C GLU A 56 -7.14 -6.22 1.79
N TRP A 57 -7.21 -6.20 3.11
CA TRP A 57 -6.77 -5.06 3.91
C TRP A 57 -5.45 -5.37 4.61
N TRP A 58 -4.43 -4.55 4.37
CA TRP A 58 -3.09 -4.73 4.93
C TRP A 58 -2.70 -3.55 5.80
N ILE A 59 -2.18 -3.80 7.00
CA ILE A 59 -1.55 -2.75 7.80
C ILE A 59 -0.27 -2.31 7.10
N VAL A 60 -0.15 -0.99 6.91
CA VAL A 60 1.05 -0.35 6.40
C VAL A 60 1.50 0.79 7.30
N ASP A 61 2.76 1.18 7.19
CA ASP A 61 3.22 2.40 7.86
C ASP A 61 2.71 3.67 7.18
N SER A 62 2.79 4.80 7.88
CA SER A 62 2.22 6.07 7.41
C SER A 62 2.84 6.55 6.10
N TRP A 63 4.16 6.40 5.95
CA TRP A 63 4.86 6.81 4.74
C TRP A 63 4.40 5.99 3.52
N LEU A 64 4.28 4.67 3.67
CA LEU A 64 3.83 3.81 2.57
C LEU A 64 2.36 4.08 2.26
N LEU A 65 1.53 4.35 3.29
CA LEU A 65 0.15 4.73 3.08
C LEU A 65 0.04 6.01 2.23
N ASP A 66 0.83 7.04 2.54
CA ASP A 66 0.87 8.28 1.74
C ASP A 66 1.37 8.01 0.30
N ALA A 67 2.32 7.10 0.13
CA ALA A 67 2.83 6.74 -1.19
C ALA A 67 1.78 5.98 -2.03
N LEU A 68 1.04 5.07 -1.41
CA LEU A 68 -0.07 4.34 -2.03
C LEU A 68 -1.23 5.26 -2.39
N GLU A 69 -1.56 6.21 -1.52
CA GLU A 69 -2.55 7.25 -1.79
C GLU A 69 -2.20 8.06 -3.05
N ARG A 70 -0.93 8.44 -3.22
CA ARG A 70 -0.43 9.16 -4.41
C ARG A 70 -0.38 8.29 -5.67
N GLU A 71 -0.22 6.98 -5.53
CA GLU A 71 -0.39 6.01 -6.63
C GLU A 71 -1.88 5.74 -6.91
N GLY A 72 -2.78 6.48 -6.27
CA GLY A 72 -4.21 6.37 -6.45
C GLY A 72 -4.74 5.05 -5.93
N LYS A 73 -4.13 4.39 -4.95
CA LYS A 73 -4.64 3.11 -4.40
C LYS A 73 -5.61 3.32 -3.24
N PRO A 74 -6.58 2.41 -3.04
CA PRO A 74 -7.51 2.48 -1.92
C PRO A 74 -6.76 2.50 -0.60
N VAL A 75 -6.95 3.54 0.21
CA VAL A 75 -6.33 3.66 1.54
C VAL A 75 -7.35 4.12 2.56
N LEU A 76 -7.23 3.61 3.78
CA LEU A 76 -8.09 3.95 4.90
C LEU A 76 -7.26 4.37 6.10
N ARG A 77 -7.49 5.59 6.57
CA ARG A 77 -6.90 6.15 7.80
C ARG A 77 -7.96 6.25 8.87
N SER A 78 -7.66 5.72 10.04
CA SER A 78 -8.51 5.88 11.21
C SER A 78 -7.68 5.95 12.48
N LYS A 79 -8.33 6.30 13.59
CA LYS A 79 -7.73 6.19 14.93
C LYS A 79 -7.37 4.75 15.34
N TYR A 80 -7.87 3.75 14.61
CA TYR A 80 -7.66 2.33 14.89
C TYR A 80 -6.55 1.71 14.04
N GLY A 81 -6.12 2.39 12.98
CA GLY A 81 -5.12 1.87 12.05
C GLY A 81 -5.05 2.60 10.72
N ALA A 82 -4.04 2.20 9.95
CA ALA A 82 -3.74 2.66 8.61
C ALA A 82 -3.69 1.43 7.69
N TRP A 83 -4.63 1.34 6.76
CA TRP A 83 -4.78 0.18 5.90
C TRP A 83 -4.70 0.53 4.43
N TRP A 84 -3.96 -0.31 3.71
CA TRP A 84 -4.03 -0.37 2.27
C TRP A 84 -5.09 -1.39 1.84
N GLY A 85 -6.05 -0.94 1.06
CA GLY A 85 -7.03 -1.78 0.39
C GLY A 85 -6.48 -2.27 -0.94
N ARG A 86 -6.05 -3.54 -0.98
CA ARG A 86 -5.50 -4.16 -2.17
C ARG A 86 -6.63 -4.73 -3.03
N THR A 87 -6.63 -4.33 -4.30
CA THR A 87 -7.64 -4.69 -5.30
C THR A 87 -7.28 -5.96 -6.09
N THR A 88 -6.34 -6.75 -5.58
CA THR A 88 -5.96 -8.06 -6.13
C THR A 88 -5.80 -9.07 -5.00
N THR A 89 -5.97 -10.36 -5.28
CA THR A 89 -5.87 -11.45 -4.30
C THR A 89 -5.07 -12.63 -4.84
N GLY A 90 -4.68 -13.56 -3.97
CA GLY A 90 -4.04 -14.84 -4.31
C GLY A 90 -2.55 -14.77 -4.68
N GLN A 91 -2.07 -13.61 -5.10
CA GLN A 91 -0.64 -13.37 -5.33
C GLN A 91 0.05 -12.82 -4.08
N ASN A 92 1.31 -13.20 -3.86
CA ASN A 92 2.12 -12.64 -2.79
C ASN A 92 2.21 -11.11 -2.97
N ARG A 93 1.96 -10.35 -1.91
CA ARG A 93 2.02 -8.87 -1.90
C ARG A 93 3.32 -8.30 -2.48
N ARG A 94 4.45 -9.02 -2.42
CA ARG A 94 5.71 -8.59 -3.03
C ARG A 94 5.65 -8.49 -4.55
N HIS A 95 4.78 -9.26 -5.19
CA HIS A 95 4.61 -9.23 -6.64
C HIS A 95 3.69 -8.10 -7.09
N ASP A 96 3.17 -7.30 -6.15
CA ASP A 96 2.39 -6.11 -6.45
C ASP A 96 3.28 -5.08 -7.17
N ASP A 97 2.85 -4.69 -8.36
CA ASP A 97 3.59 -3.80 -9.25
C ASP A 97 3.71 -2.39 -8.67
N VAL A 98 2.73 -1.96 -7.88
CA VAL A 98 2.70 -0.64 -7.24
C VAL A 98 3.78 -0.54 -6.17
N LEU A 99 3.91 -1.57 -5.33
CA LEU A 99 4.98 -1.62 -4.33
C LEU A 99 6.36 -1.59 -4.98
N GLN A 100 6.54 -2.31 -6.08
CA GLN A 100 7.81 -2.27 -6.83
C GLN A 100 8.10 -0.88 -7.41
N ARG A 101 7.08 -0.19 -7.93
CA ARG A 101 7.22 1.20 -8.44
C ARG A 101 7.60 2.16 -7.33
N ILE A 102 6.90 2.10 -6.19
CA ILE A 102 7.16 2.95 -5.02
C ILE A 102 8.59 2.73 -4.54
N TYR A 103 9.00 1.48 -4.33
CA TYR A 103 10.36 1.15 -3.88
C TYR A 103 11.43 1.65 -4.84
N ARG A 104 11.25 1.45 -6.16
CA ARG A 104 12.19 1.95 -7.18
C ARG A 104 12.28 3.49 -7.19
N ARG A 105 11.18 4.19 -6.88
CA ARG A 105 11.17 5.66 -6.76
C ARG A 105 11.94 6.09 -5.51
N GLU A 106 11.68 5.48 -4.38
CA GLU A 106 12.37 5.76 -3.11
C GLU A 106 13.90 5.56 -3.24
N LEU A 107 14.34 4.45 -3.82
CA LEU A 107 15.77 4.20 -4.07
C LEU A 107 16.44 5.31 -4.92
N LYS A 108 15.73 5.82 -5.94
CA LYS A 108 16.24 6.91 -6.79
C LYS A 108 16.32 8.23 -6.02
N GLU A 109 15.36 8.48 -5.14
CA GLU A 109 15.33 9.69 -4.31
C GLU A 109 16.40 9.66 -3.21
N GLY A 110 16.61 8.52 -2.55
CA GLY A 110 17.69 8.33 -1.57
C GLY A 110 19.06 8.61 -2.18
N ARG A 111 19.36 7.99 -3.34
CA ARG A 111 20.62 8.22 -4.07
C ARG A 111 20.82 9.67 -4.49
N ARG A 112 19.76 10.41 -4.81
CA ARG A 112 19.83 11.84 -5.17
C ARG A 112 20.10 12.75 -3.98
N ARG A 113 19.70 12.36 -2.77
CA ARG A 113 19.96 13.13 -1.55
C ARG A 113 21.43 12.98 -1.13
N GLU A 114 21.95 11.76 -1.19
CA GLU A 114 23.36 11.45 -0.91
C GLU A 114 24.31 12.21 -1.85
N SER A 115 24.00 12.30 -3.16
CA SER A 115 24.85 13.06 -4.12
C SER A 115 24.73 14.60 -4.04
N ARG A 116 23.89 15.15 -3.17
CA ARG A 116 23.77 16.61 -2.94
C ARG A 116 24.47 17.06 -1.66
N GLU A 117 24.90 16.11 -0.84
CA GLU A 117 25.60 16.34 0.43
C GLU A 117 27.13 16.16 0.29
N GLU A 118 27.61 15.80 -0.92
CA GLU A 118 29.02 15.80 -1.35
C GLU A 118 29.36 17.05 -2.20
#